data_AF-A0A7J6NV27-F1
#
_entry.id   AF-A0A7J6NV27-F1
#
_cell.length_a   1.000
_cell.length_b   1.000
_cell.length_c   1.000
_cell.angle_alpha   90.00
_cell.angle_beta   90.00
_cell.angle_gamma   90.00
#
_symmetry.space_group_name_H-M   'P 1'
#
loop_
_entity.id
_entity.type
_entity.pdbx_description
1 polymer ?
#
loop_
_entity_poly.entity_id
_entity_poly.type
_entity_poly.pdbx_seq_one_letter_code
_entity_poly.pdbx_strand_id
1 'polypeptide(L)'
;MSILIEIILLMVMMTISLGDGILEYVNVLAGTSNSYELSTGGETPLMGRPFGFNHWSVQTEPDGQGSRYFDPSSRSFYGVRCTHQPSVWIGDYGYFLVNALISPQAFDRSQTSVSFAPLQTTYNPHYFKSSALLPDFEASAMGGVRMEMTPTEHAAFFRFSYPPGMNSRVLVRIVDGNSSTPVVLDKDRNFATRTSVNNGGVPHGFAMFIRGKVDPAPSRMHNLDGSIALDYDTAENSDRLTVHLRVATSFISDEQARSNLDRELPSGKTFDSVVMEGEAIWRDRLSVVQFDEAKQSSRFLRTFYTNFYRTQLFPRLLGEYDEQDQVVHYSPYNGRVMPGELSTDSGFWDAYRTVYLWISFVAPEILDRLLEGEDPWSGRWVMW
;
A
#
# COMPACT_ATOMS: atom_id res chain seq x y z
N MET A 1 27.97 33.84 -26.22
CA MET A 1 26.86 32.88 -26.43
C MET A 1 27.30 31.43 -26.19
N SER A 2 28.41 30.96 -26.77
CA SER A 2 28.95 29.60 -26.54
C SER A 2 29.23 29.25 -25.07
N ILE A 3 29.88 30.15 -24.34
CA ILE A 3 30.26 29.93 -22.92
C ILE A 3 29.02 29.88 -22.00
N LEU A 4 27.97 30.64 -22.33
CA LEU A 4 26.73 30.65 -21.55
C LEU A 4 25.94 29.36 -21.75
N ILE A 5 25.97 28.79 -22.96
CA ILE A 5 25.36 27.50 -23.29
C ILE A 5 26.13 26.37 -22.61
N GLU A 6 27.47 26.41 -22.59
CA GLU A 6 28.29 25.43 -21.86
C GLU A 6 28.08 25.48 -20.35
N ILE A 7 27.95 26.67 -19.75
CA ILE A 7 27.66 26.81 -18.31
C ILE A 7 26.25 26.33 -17.99
N ILE A 8 25.25 26.61 -18.84
CA ILE A 8 23.89 26.10 -18.67
C ILE A 8 23.86 24.58 -18.87
N LEU A 9 24.59 24.02 -19.85
CA LEU A 9 24.71 22.57 -20.02
C LEU A 9 25.46 21.91 -18.85
N LEU A 10 26.49 22.55 -18.28
CA LEU A 10 27.17 22.05 -17.09
C LEU A 10 26.29 22.14 -15.85
N MET A 11 25.48 23.20 -15.69
CA MET A 11 24.51 23.31 -14.60
C MET A 11 23.34 22.33 -14.75
N VAL A 12 22.88 22.09 -15.97
CA VAL A 12 21.86 21.08 -16.30
C VAL A 12 22.42 19.65 -16.17
N MET A 13 23.68 19.39 -16.52
CA MET A 13 24.32 18.09 -16.29
C MET A 13 24.70 17.86 -14.81
N MET A 14 25.06 18.91 -14.05
CA MET A 14 25.25 18.80 -12.59
C MET A 14 23.93 18.60 -11.83
N THR A 15 22.80 19.05 -12.37
CA THR A 15 21.48 18.76 -11.80
C THR A 15 20.93 17.39 -12.23
N ILE A 16 21.53 16.72 -13.22
CA ILE A 16 21.06 15.42 -13.77
C ILE A 16 21.88 14.20 -13.30
N SER A 17 22.86 14.33 -12.39
CA SER A 17 23.77 13.19 -12.11
C SER A 17 23.98 12.76 -10.65
N LEU A 18 23.20 13.22 -9.67
CA LEU A 18 23.40 12.82 -8.25
C LEU A 18 22.12 12.43 -7.48
N GLY A 19 20.95 12.37 -8.13
CA GLY A 19 19.67 12.06 -7.48
C GLY A 19 18.79 11.00 -8.13
N ASP A 20 19.09 10.57 -9.36
CA ASP A 20 18.19 9.67 -10.10
C ASP A 20 18.19 8.22 -9.58
N GLY A 21 19.23 7.79 -8.85
CA GLY A 21 19.44 6.40 -8.43
C GLY A 21 19.19 6.07 -6.94
N ILE A 22 18.88 7.03 -6.06
CA ILE A 22 18.78 6.75 -4.59
C ILE A 22 17.79 5.63 -4.29
N LEU A 23 16.65 5.59 -5.00
CA LEU A 23 15.65 4.54 -4.80
C LEU A 23 16.11 3.16 -5.26
N GLU A 24 17.09 3.06 -6.16
CA GLU A 24 17.67 1.77 -6.58
C GLU A 24 18.46 1.09 -5.46
N TYR A 25 18.89 1.85 -4.46
CA TYR A 25 19.54 1.33 -3.26
C TYR A 25 18.55 0.77 -2.24
N VAL A 26 17.27 1.16 -2.29
CA VAL A 26 16.25 0.70 -1.34
C VAL A 26 15.83 -0.73 -1.68
N ASN A 27 16.03 -1.65 -0.73
CA ASN A 27 15.57 -3.03 -0.84
C ASN A 27 14.39 -3.28 0.10
N VAL A 28 13.17 -3.19 -0.44
CA VAL A 28 11.91 -3.44 0.30
C VAL A 28 11.81 -4.88 0.82
N LEU A 29 12.54 -5.84 0.25
CA LEU A 29 12.57 -7.24 0.71
C LEU A 29 13.61 -7.50 1.82
N ALA A 30 14.42 -6.50 2.19
CA ALA A 30 15.37 -6.67 3.29
C ALA A 30 14.62 -6.98 4.59
N GLY A 31 15.04 -8.06 5.26
CA GLY A 31 14.47 -8.51 6.53
C GLY A 31 13.18 -9.33 6.44
N THR A 32 12.70 -9.67 5.23
CA THR A 32 11.43 -10.41 5.06
C THR A 32 11.58 -11.94 5.08
N SER A 33 12.81 -12.46 4.95
CA SER A 33 13.10 -13.89 4.95
C SER A 33 13.28 -14.42 6.37
N ASN A 34 12.18 -14.64 7.08
CA ASN A 34 12.20 -15.06 8.48
C ASN A 34 11.86 -16.55 8.64
N SER A 35 12.19 -17.15 9.78
CA SER A 35 11.56 -18.39 10.28
C SER A 35 11.15 -18.19 11.74
N TYR A 36 10.41 -19.15 12.31
CA TYR A 36 10.06 -19.07 13.73
C TYR A 36 11.32 -19.11 14.62
N GLU A 37 12.31 -19.91 14.23
CA GLU A 37 13.55 -20.15 14.95
C GLU A 37 14.57 -19.01 14.78
N LEU A 38 14.47 -18.23 13.69
CA LEU A 38 15.43 -17.18 13.37
C LEU A 38 14.77 -16.01 12.62
N SER A 39 14.75 -14.84 13.26
CA SER A 39 14.41 -13.58 12.62
C SER A 39 15.62 -13.00 11.89
N THR A 40 15.41 -12.56 10.64
CA THR A 40 16.36 -11.73 9.88
C THR A 40 15.90 -10.27 9.80
N GLY A 41 14.87 -9.90 10.55
CA GLY A 41 14.30 -8.57 10.65
C GLY A 41 12.84 -8.59 11.13
N GLY A 42 12.08 -9.63 10.77
CA GLY A 42 10.64 -9.70 11.05
C GLY A 42 9.81 -8.76 10.17
N GLU A 43 10.38 -8.30 9.06
CA GLU A 43 9.80 -7.29 8.17
C GLU A 43 8.79 -7.90 7.18
N THR A 44 7.91 -7.03 6.67
CA THR A 44 7.10 -7.29 5.48
C THR A 44 7.46 -6.28 4.39
N PRO A 45 7.18 -6.58 3.11
CA PRO A 45 7.51 -5.69 1.99
C PRO A 45 6.49 -4.55 1.88
N LEU A 46 6.48 -3.69 2.90
CA LEU A 46 5.63 -2.51 2.95
C LEU A 46 5.98 -1.57 1.79
N MET A 47 4.96 -0.95 1.22
CA MET A 47 5.00 0.07 0.18
C MET A 47 3.94 1.11 0.55
N GLY A 48 4.23 2.39 0.35
CA GLY A 48 3.39 3.47 0.85
C GLY A 48 4.02 4.83 0.67
N ARG A 49 3.38 5.85 1.22
CA ARG A 49 4.00 7.16 1.43
C ARG A 49 4.78 7.15 2.76
N PRO A 50 5.79 8.01 2.93
CA PRO A 50 6.45 8.17 4.22
C PRO A 50 5.43 8.47 5.33
N PHE A 51 5.45 7.68 6.40
CA PHE A 51 4.53 7.76 7.55
C PHE A 51 3.04 7.66 7.18
N GLY A 52 2.75 7.05 6.03
CA GLY A 52 1.43 7.15 5.43
C GLY A 52 0.34 6.37 6.15
N PHE A 53 -0.90 6.85 6.00
CA PHE A 53 -2.08 6.28 6.64
C PHE A 53 -2.24 4.80 6.32
N ASN A 54 -2.21 4.43 5.04
CA ASN A 54 -2.17 3.03 4.61
C ASN A 54 -0.77 2.62 4.14
N HIS A 55 -0.34 1.44 4.55
CA HIS A 55 0.71 0.72 3.83
C HIS A 55 0.12 -0.44 3.03
N TRP A 56 0.84 -0.86 2.00
CA TRP A 56 0.48 -1.93 1.09
C TRP A 56 1.59 -2.97 1.05
N SER A 57 1.24 -4.25 1.07
CA SER A 57 2.20 -5.34 1.15
C SER A 57 1.69 -6.56 0.41
N VAL A 58 2.57 -7.35 -0.19
CA VAL A 58 2.15 -8.60 -0.83
C VAL A 58 1.81 -9.63 0.24
N GLN A 59 0.70 -10.35 0.04
CA GLN A 59 0.36 -11.53 0.84
C GLN A 59 0.55 -12.80 0.00
N THR A 60 1.40 -13.70 0.49
CA THR A 60 1.70 -14.99 -0.14
C THR A 60 1.19 -16.17 0.67
N GLU A 61 0.88 -15.97 1.95
CA GLU A 61 0.35 -16.99 2.83
C GLU A 61 -1.19 -16.88 2.93
N PRO A 62 -1.91 -18.02 3.09
CA PRO A 62 -3.34 -18.00 3.28
C PRO A 62 -3.73 -17.30 4.58
N ASP A 63 -4.96 -16.81 4.65
CA ASP A 63 -5.49 -16.22 5.87
C ASP A 63 -5.48 -17.23 7.03
N GLY A 64 -5.41 -16.73 8.26
CA GLY A 64 -5.45 -17.57 9.46
C GLY A 64 -4.13 -18.25 9.81
N GLN A 65 -3.06 -18.11 9.00
CA GLN A 65 -1.69 -18.56 9.34
C GLN A 65 -0.97 -17.61 10.32
N GLY A 66 -1.74 -16.96 11.19
CA GLY A 66 -1.25 -15.94 12.12
C GLY A 66 -0.92 -14.61 11.44
N SER A 67 -0.04 -13.87 12.08
CA SER A 67 0.36 -12.51 11.73
C SER A 67 1.42 -12.42 10.64
N ARG A 68 1.95 -13.56 10.17
CA ARG A 68 2.94 -13.60 9.09
C ARG A 68 2.27 -13.96 7.78
N TYR A 69 1.92 -12.93 7.01
CA TYR A 69 1.21 -13.11 5.74
C TYR A 69 2.13 -13.17 4.51
N PHE A 70 3.43 -12.92 4.66
CA PHE A 70 4.40 -12.88 3.57
C PHE A 70 5.58 -13.82 3.81
N ASP A 71 5.92 -14.58 2.77
CA ASP A 71 7.13 -15.36 2.64
C ASP A 71 7.72 -15.16 1.23
N PRO A 72 8.96 -14.66 1.09
CA PRO A 72 9.57 -14.41 -0.22
C PRO A 72 9.85 -15.70 -1.02
N SER A 73 9.84 -16.87 -0.36
CA SER A 73 10.02 -18.18 -1.00
C SER A 73 8.70 -18.78 -1.52
N SER A 74 7.56 -18.27 -1.06
CA SER A 74 6.25 -18.75 -1.47
C SER A 74 5.99 -18.52 -2.96
N ARG A 75 5.14 -19.36 -3.54
CA ARG A 75 4.75 -19.33 -4.96
C ARG A 75 3.25 -19.09 -5.14
N SER A 76 2.58 -18.70 -4.06
CA SER A 76 1.18 -18.31 -4.04
C SER A 76 1.07 -16.79 -3.90
N PHE A 77 0.08 -16.20 -4.54
CA PHE A 77 -0.26 -14.80 -4.39
C PHE A 77 -1.75 -14.65 -4.09
N TYR A 78 -2.04 -14.16 -2.88
CA TYR A 78 -3.41 -13.93 -2.40
C TYR A 78 -3.88 -12.48 -2.60
N GLY A 79 -2.96 -11.59 -3.02
CA GLY A 79 -3.23 -10.19 -3.32
C GLY A 79 -2.18 -9.25 -2.75
N VAL A 80 -2.36 -7.97 -3.07
CA VAL A 80 -1.72 -6.87 -2.32
C VAL A 80 -2.68 -6.48 -1.19
N ARG A 81 -2.20 -6.58 0.04
CA ARG A 81 -2.87 -6.28 1.29
C ARG A 81 -2.69 -4.81 1.66
N CYS A 82 -3.78 -4.09 1.90
CA CYS A 82 -3.76 -2.83 2.66
C CYS A 82 -3.59 -3.21 4.14
N THR A 83 -2.56 -2.71 4.82
CA THR A 83 -2.13 -3.23 6.14
C THR A 83 -1.65 -2.12 7.06
N HIS A 84 -1.90 -2.31 8.35
CA HIS A 84 -1.44 -1.42 9.41
C HIS A 84 -0.45 -2.11 10.35
N GLN A 85 -0.16 -3.39 10.13
CA GLN A 85 0.69 -4.21 10.97
C GLN A 85 2.09 -3.58 11.22
N PRO A 86 2.42 -3.22 12.48
CA PRO A 86 3.76 -2.76 12.82
C PRO A 86 4.77 -3.89 13.02
N SER A 87 4.29 -5.07 13.44
CA SER A 87 5.12 -6.26 13.58
C SER A 87 4.30 -7.54 13.56
N VAL A 88 4.97 -8.67 13.31
CA VAL A 88 4.35 -10.00 13.45
C VAL A 88 3.84 -10.28 14.86
N TRP A 89 4.34 -9.62 15.91
CA TRP A 89 3.88 -9.91 17.28
C TRP A 89 2.62 -9.14 17.66
N ILE A 90 2.45 -7.94 17.13
CA ILE A 90 1.29 -7.09 17.39
C ILE A 90 0.08 -7.52 16.56
N GLY A 91 0.32 -8.04 15.35
CA GLY A 91 -0.76 -8.36 14.40
C GLY A 91 -1.21 -7.14 13.62
N ASP A 92 -2.36 -7.24 12.96
CA ASP A 92 -2.86 -6.24 12.01
C ASP A 92 -4.29 -5.81 12.36
N TYR A 93 -4.72 -4.69 11.80
CA TYR A 93 -6.07 -4.16 11.92
C TYR A 93 -6.49 -3.41 10.66
N GLY A 94 -7.80 -3.32 10.43
CA GLY A 94 -8.36 -2.56 9.31
C GLY A 94 -7.78 -2.97 7.96
N TYR A 95 -7.58 -4.27 7.71
CA TYR A 95 -6.91 -4.74 6.50
C TYR A 95 -7.87 -5.46 5.55
N PHE A 96 -7.52 -5.43 4.28
CA PHE A 96 -8.19 -6.13 3.18
C PHE A 96 -7.17 -6.39 2.07
N LEU A 97 -7.54 -7.19 1.07
CA LEU A 97 -6.67 -7.47 -0.07
C LEU A 97 -7.29 -7.07 -1.39
N VAL A 98 -6.45 -6.73 -2.36
CA VAL A 98 -6.82 -6.63 -3.77
C VAL A 98 -6.05 -7.70 -4.53
N ASN A 99 -6.76 -8.58 -5.23
CA ASN A 99 -6.16 -9.64 -6.03
C ASN A 99 -6.64 -9.59 -7.48
N ALA A 100 -5.79 -10.06 -8.39
CA ALA A 100 -6.09 -10.28 -9.78
C ALA A 100 -6.13 -11.80 -10.04
N LEU A 101 -7.33 -12.33 -10.22
CA LEU A 101 -7.57 -13.73 -10.52
C LEU A 101 -7.76 -13.92 -12.03
N ILE A 102 -7.25 -15.04 -12.53
CA ILE A 102 -7.30 -15.40 -13.94
C ILE A 102 -7.54 -16.91 -14.08
N SER A 103 -8.42 -17.30 -15.01
CA SER A 103 -8.75 -18.71 -15.23
C SER A 103 -9.19 -18.98 -16.68
N PRO A 104 -8.82 -20.12 -17.28
CA PRO A 104 -9.40 -20.55 -18.56
C PRO A 104 -10.85 -21.04 -18.43
N GLN A 105 -11.32 -21.29 -17.21
CA GLN A 105 -12.66 -21.77 -16.90
C GLN A 105 -13.41 -20.74 -16.06
N ALA A 106 -14.72 -20.96 -15.84
CA ALA A 106 -15.47 -20.14 -14.90
C ALA A 106 -14.81 -20.19 -13.50
N PHE A 107 -14.76 -19.06 -12.80
CA PHE A 107 -14.13 -18.99 -11.49
C PHE A 107 -14.87 -19.84 -10.47
N ASP A 108 -14.14 -20.71 -9.77
CA ASP A 108 -14.61 -21.30 -8.51
C ASP A 108 -14.73 -20.20 -7.45
N ARG A 109 -15.80 -20.24 -6.66
CA ARG A 109 -16.00 -19.36 -5.51
C ARG A 109 -14.87 -19.46 -4.49
N SER A 110 -14.24 -20.62 -4.37
CA SER A 110 -13.14 -20.85 -3.43
C SER A 110 -11.78 -20.29 -3.90
N GLN A 111 -11.66 -19.96 -5.19
CA GLN A 111 -10.41 -19.50 -5.77
C GLN A 111 -10.09 -18.08 -5.30
N THR A 112 -9.04 -17.95 -4.49
CA THR A 112 -8.61 -16.68 -3.89
C THR A 112 -7.14 -16.35 -4.14
N SER A 113 -6.41 -17.25 -4.82
CA SER A 113 -4.99 -17.09 -5.13
C SER A 113 -4.65 -17.51 -6.55
N VAL A 114 -3.46 -17.09 -6.98
CA VAL A 114 -2.83 -17.42 -8.27
C VAL A 114 -1.37 -17.81 -8.04
N SER A 115 -0.76 -18.46 -9.04
CA SER A 115 0.66 -18.78 -9.01
C SER A 115 1.50 -17.51 -9.15
N PHE A 116 2.62 -17.44 -8.42
CA PHE A 116 3.42 -16.24 -8.26
C PHE A 116 4.92 -16.48 -8.45
N ALA A 117 5.57 -15.57 -9.17
CA ALA A 117 7.03 -15.49 -9.24
C ALA A 117 7.55 -14.26 -8.47
N PRO A 118 7.86 -14.38 -7.16
CA PRO A 118 8.27 -13.24 -6.33
C PRO A 118 9.58 -12.61 -6.80
N LEU A 119 10.52 -13.39 -7.34
CA LEU A 119 11.81 -12.89 -7.83
C LEU A 119 11.71 -12.09 -9.14
N GLN A 120 10.60 -12.21 -9.88
CA GLN A 120 10.32 -11.44 -11.10
C GLN A 120 9.42 -10.23 -10.84
N THR A 121 9.13 -9.97 -9.56
CA THR A 121 8.24 -8.90 -9.12
C THR A 121 9.08 -7.72 -8.65
N THR A 122 8.68 -6.52 -9.08
CA THR A 122 9.30 -5.27 -8.66
C THR A 122 8.64 -4.79 -7.38
N TYR A 123 9.46 -4.49 -6.38
CA TYR A 123 9.08 -3.90 -5.10
C TYR A 123 9.85 -2.61 -4.89
N ASN A 124 9.20 -1.47 -5.07
CA ASN A 124 9.73 -0.15 -4.75
C ASN A 124 8.86 0.49 -3.68
N PRO A 125 9.38 1.43 -2.86
CA PRO A 125 8.61 2.12 -1.83
C PRO A 125 7.26 2.66 -2.28
N HIS A 126 7.17 3.15 -3.52
CA HIS A 126 5.98 3.79 -4.10
C HIS A 126 5.31 2.99 -5.22
N TYR A 127 5.81 1.80 -5.56
CA TYR A 127 5.36 1.09 -6.75
C TYR A 127 5.59 -0.42 -6.64
N PHE A 128 4.54 -1.16 -6.97
CA PHE A 128 4.53 -2.60 -7.11
C PHE A 128 4.25 -2.98 -8.56
N LYS A 129 4.95 -4.01 -9.05
CA LYS A 129 4.62 -4.65 -10.33
C LYS A 129 4.93 -6.14 -10.30
N SER A 130 3.92 -6.96 -10.55
CA SER A 130 4.11 -8.37 -10.94
C SER A 130 3.61 -8.59 -12.36
N SER A 131 4.41 -9.27 -13.18
CA SER A 131 4.00 -9.70 -14.54
C SER A 131 3.81 -11.22 -14.64
N ALA A 132 3.83 -11.90 -13.50
CA ALA A 132 3.88 -13.36 -13.40
C ALA A 132 2.85 -13.87 -12.39
N LEU A 133 1.63 -13.33 -12.48
CA LEU A 133 0.44 -13.87 -11.81
C LEU A 133 -0.24 -14.83 -12.78
N LEU A 134 0.07 -16.11 -12.63
CA LEU A 134 -0.31 -17.14 -13.58
C LEU A 134 -1.53 -17.91 -13.07
N PRO A 135 -2.40 -18.40 -13.98
CA PRO A 135 -3.36 -19.43 -13.62
C PRO A 135 -2.62 -20.71 -13.18
N ASP A 136 -3.37 -21.77 -12.89
CA ASP A 136 -2.77 -23.08 -12.60
C ASP A 136 -1.83 -23.55 -13.72
N PHE A 137 -0.87 -24.40 -13.36
CA PHE A 137 0.28 -24.77 -14.20
C PHE A 137 -0.08 -25.13 -15.65
N GLU A 138 -1.16 -25.88 -15.85
CA GLU A 138 -1.63 -26.33 -17.17
C GLU A 138 -2.02 -25.17 -18.11
N ALA A 139 -2.47 -24.04 -17.56
CA ALA A 139 -2.91 -22.87 -18.32
C ALA A 139 -1.85 -21.76 -18.39
N SER A 140 -0.68 -21.95 -17.78
CA SER A 140 0.39 -20.93 -17.75
C SER A 140 0.91 -20.52 -19.14
N ALA A 141 0.80 -21.41 -20.13
CA ALA A 141 1.15 -21.14 -21.52
C ALA A 141 0.24 -20.08 -22.19
N MET A 142 -0.95 -19.82 -21.62
CA MET A 142 -1.88 -18.78 -22.09
C MET A 142 -1.51 -17.38 -21.57
N GLY A 143 -0.47 -17.29 -20.73
CA GLY A 143 0.01 -16.05 -20.13
C GLY A 143 -0.58 -15.77 -18.76
N GLY A 144 -0.10 -14.69 -18.14
CA GLY A 144 -0.51 -14.24 -16.82
C GLY A 144 -1.07 -12.83 -16.82
N VAL A 145 -1.74 -12.48 -15.73
CA VAL A 145 -2.13 -11.10 -15.48
C VAL A 145 -0.91 -10.30 -15.00
N ARG A 146 -0.72 -9.11 -15.57
CA ARG A 146 0.17 -8.11 -14.99
C ARG A 146 -0.63 -7.27 -14.01
N MET A 147 -0.14 -7.15 -12.78
CA MET A 147 -0.72 -6.31 -11.74
C MET A 147 0.29 -5.27 -11.31
N GLU A 148 -0.14 -4.01 -11.29
CA GLU A 148 0.64 -2.87 -10.84
C GLU A 148 -0.15 -2.10 -9.78
N MET A 149 0.55 -1.51 -8.81
CA MET A 149 -0.06 -0.71 -7.75
C MET A 149 0.86 0.45 -7.36
N THR A 150 0.27 1.62 -7.13
CA THR A 150 0.97 2.78 -6.56
C THR A 150 0.08 3.43 -5.49
N PRO A 151 0.62 3.71 -4.29
CA PRO A 151 -0.14 4.25 -3.18
C PRO A 151 -0.10 5.78 -3.10
N THR A 152 -1.12 6.34 -2.48
CA THR A 152 -1.16 7.68 -1.87
C THR A 152 -1.27 7.49 -0.35
N GLU A 153 -1.67 8.51 0.42
CA GLU A 153 -1.78 8.41 1.88
C GLU A 153 -2.95 7.47 2.27
N HIS A 154 -4.15 7.78 1.79
CA HIS A 154 -5.39 7.08 2.14
C HIS A 154 -5.89 6.17 1.01
N ALA A 155 -5.21 6.13 -0.14
CA ALA A 155 -5.68 5.41 -1.32
C ALA A 155 -4.56 4.65 -2.05
N ALA A 156 -4.96 3.83 -3.01
CA ALA A 156 -4.07 3.23 -3.99
C ALA A 156 -4.75 3.14 -5.36
N PHE A 157 -3.91 3.27 -6.39
CA PHE A 157 -4.31 3.07 -7.77
C PHE A 157 -3.68 1.76 -8.26
N PHE A 158 -4.53 0.83 -8.68
CA PHE A 158 -4.17 -0.42 -9.34
C PHE A 158 -4.38 -0.35 -10.85
N ARG A 159 -3.46 -0.96 -11.59
CA ARG A 159 -3.58 -1.24 -13.03
C ARG A 159 -3.37 -2.73 -13.26
N PHE A 160 -4.37 -3.38 -13.84
CA PHE A 160 -4.34 -4.77 -14.22
C PHE A 160 -4.30 -4.87 -15.74
N SER A 161 -3.48 -5.76 -16.29
CA SER A 161 -3.48 -6.08 -17.72
C SER A 161 -3.67 -7.58 -17.90
N TYR A 162 -4.88 -7.98 -18.24
CA TYR A 162 -5.25 -9.38 -18.48
C TYR A 162 -4.94 -9.78 -19.94
N PRO A 163 -4.44 -11.00 -20.18
CA PRO A 163 -4.30 -11.54 -21.53
C PRO A 163 -5.69 -11.82 -22.15
N PRO A 164 -5.79 -11.85 -23.48
CA PRO A 164 -7.03 -12.17 -24.18
C PRO A 164 -7.45 -13.64 -23.94
N GLY A 165 -8.76 -13.90 -24.05
CA GLY A 165 -9.31 -15.27 -24.00
C GLY A 165 -9.28 -15.94 -22.63
N MET A 166 -9.15 -15.18 -21.54
CA MET A 166 -9.13 -15.72 -20.17
C MET A 166 -10.17 -15.03 -19.27
N ASN A 167 -10.93 -15.81 -18.51
CA ASN A 167 -11.81 -15.23 -17.49
C ASN A 167 -10.96 -14.44 -16.51
N SER A 168 -11.38 -13.20 -16.25
CA SER A 168 -10.61 -12.21 -15.52
C SER A 168 -11.45 -11.66 -14.37
N ARG A 169 -10.86 -11.63 -13.18
CA ARG A 169 -11.53 -11.10 -11.99
C ARG A 169 -10.59 -10.23 -11.19
N VAL A 170 -11.07 -9.05 -10.81
CA VAL A 170 -10.48 -8.29 -9.70
C VAL A 170 -11.28 -8.61 -8.45
N LEU A 171 -10.59 -9.05 -7.40
CA LEU A 171 -11.20 -9.42 -6.13
C LEU A 171 -10.72 -8.46 -5.03
N VAL A 172 -11.64 -7.68 -4.47
CA VAL A 172 -11.40 -6.91 -3.24
C VAL A 172 -11.90 -7.74 -2.08
N ARG A 173 -10.96 -8.37 -1.37
CA ARG A 173 -11.18 -9.47 -0.45
C ARG A 173 -11.21 -8.98 0.99
N ILE A 174 -12.33 -9.25 1.67
CA ILE A 174 -12.57 -8.93 3.09
C ILE A 174 -12.42 -10.21 3.91
N VAL A 175 -11.47 -10.22 4.86
CA VAL A 175 -11.00 -11.46 5.52
C VAL A 175 -11.92 -11.93 6.65
N ASP A 176 -12.60 -11.03 7.36
CA ASP A 176 -13.60 -11.38 8.39
C ASP A 176 -15.00 -11.70 7.82
N GLY A 177 -15.13 -11.74 6.49
CA GLY A 177 -16.32 -12.11 5.71
C GLY A 177 -17.62 -12.33 6.51
N ASN A 178 -18.25 -11.24 6.98
CA ASN A 178 -19.63 -11.27 7.41
C ASN A 178 -20.51 -10.95 6.19
N SER A 179 -21.29 -11.94 5.73
CA SER A 179 -22.15 -11.85 4.53
C SER A 179 -23.23 -10.77 4.58
N SER A 180 -23.36 -10.07 5.72
CA SER A 180 -24.28 -8.96 5.94
C SER A 180 -23.70 -7.56 5.68
N THR A 181 -22.40 -7.41 5.39
CA THR A 181 -21.83 -6.10 5.03
C THR A 181 -22.41 -5.64 3.68
N PRO A 182 -23.13 -4.50 3.62
CA PRO A 182 -23.72 -4.03 2.38
C PRO A 182 -22.62 -3.67 1.38
N VAL A 183 -22.56 -4.41 0.28
CA VAL A 183 -21.79 -3.97 -0.89
C VAL A 183 -22.71 -3.04 -1.68
N VAL A 184 -22.48 -1.74 -1.56
CA VAL A 184 -23.22 -0.75 -2.36
C VAL A 184 -22.61 -0.75 -3.74
N LEU A 185 -23.35 -1.27 -4.71
CA LEU A 185 -23.00 -1.27 -6.12
C LEU A 185 -23.76 -0.13 -6.78
N ASP A 186 -23.08 0.94 -7.16
CA ASP A 186 -23.75 2.01 -7.89
C ASP A 186 -23.54 1.89 -9.41
N LYS A 187 -24.44 2.55 -10.14
CA LYS A 187 -24.45 2.62 -11.61
C LYS A 187 -23.23 3.33 -12.19
N ASP A 188 -22.45 4.02 -11.36
CA ASP A 188 -21.32 4.87 -11.76
C ASP A 188 -19.97 4.15 -11.62
N ARG A 189 -20.01 2.82 -11.40
CA ARG A 189 -18.87 1.90 -11.27
C ARG A 189 -18.12 2.07 -9.96
N ASN A 190 -18.81 2.54 -8.92
CA ASN A 190 -18.26 2.60 -7.58
C ASN A 190 -18.76 1.42 -6.73
N PHE A 191 -17.96 1.07 -5.73
CA PHE A 191 -18.35 0.16 -4.68
C PHE A 191 -18.02 0.70 -3.29
N ALA A 192 -18.71 0.18 -2.28
CA ALA A 192 -18.36 0.34 -0.87
C ALA A 192 -18.38 -0.98 -0.12
N THR A 193 -17.54 -1.08 0.90
CA THR A 193 -17.59 -2.13 1.92
C THR A 193 -16.84 -1.65 3.17
N ARG A 194 -16.70 -2.51 4.18
CA ARG A 194 -15.88 -2.28 5.36
C ARG A 194 -15.30 -3.58 5.90
N THR A 195 -14.22 -3.45 6.66
CA THR A 195 -13.58 -4.53 7.42
C THR A 195 -13.50 -4.14 8.88
N SER A 196 -13.77 -5.07 9.79
CA SER A 196 -13.62 -4.86 11.24
C SER A 196 -12.51 -5.73 11.83
N VAL A 197 -11.72 -6.41 10.98
CA VAL A 197 -10.61 -7.25 11.44
C VAL A 197 -9.62 -6.42 12.24
N ASN A 198 -9.25 -6.92 13.42
CA ASN A 198 -8.25 -6.31 14.30
C ASN A 198 -7.66 -7.38 15.23
N ASN A 199 -6.56 -7.02 15.88
CA ASN A 199 -5.91 -7.84 16.90
C ASN A 199 -6.04 -7.22 18.32
N GLY A 200 -7.17 -6.56 18.60
CA GLY A 200 -7.39 -5.79 19.82
C GLY A 200 -6.95 -4.33 19.71
N GLY A 201 -7.01 -3.59 20.82
CA GLY A 201 -6.60 -2.19 20.87
C GLY A 201 -7.52 -1.21 20.15
N VAL A 202 -8.76 -1.63 19.83
CA VAL A 202 -9.75 -0.80 19.12
C VAL A 202 -11.04 -0.62 19.92
N PRO A 203 -11.77 0.49 19.75
CA PRO A 203 -13.06 0.72 20.40
C PRO A 203 -14.14 -0.21 19.86
N HIS A 204 -15.24 -0.36 20.62
CA HIS A 204 -16.42 -1.07 20.13
C HIS A 204 -16.97 -0.41 18.86
N GLY A 205 -17.24 -1.21 17.83
CA GLY A 205 -17.76 -0.71 16.54
C GLY A 205 -16.69 -0.22 15.57
N PHE A 206 -15.40 -0.41 15.87
CA PHE A 206 -14.30 -0.15 14.94
C PHE A 206 -14.54 -0.81 13.57
N ALA A 207 -14.30 -0.02 12.52
CA ALA A 207 -14.26 -0.50 11.16
C ALA A 207 -13.35 0.41 10.33
N MET A 208 -12.73 -0.17 9.30
CA MET A 208 -12.21 0.59 8.17
C MET A 208 -13.24 0.56 7.04
N PHE A 209 -13.65 1.73 6.58
CA PHE A 209 -14.51 1.91 5.42
C PHE A 209 -13.66 1.91 4.16
N ILE A 210 -14.13 1.22 3.12
CA ILE A 210 -13.40 1.03 1.86
C ILE A 210 -14.31 1.48 0.72
N ARG A 211 -13.82 2.44 -0.07
CA ARG A 211 -14.48 2.95 -1.28
C ARG A 211 -13.61 2.69 -2.48
N GLY A 212 -14.21 2.23 -3.57
CA GLY A 212 -13.47 2.04 -4.81
C GLY A 212 -14.25 2.39 -6.05
N LYS A 213 -13.50 2.65 -7.12
CA LYS A 213 -13.99 3.03 -8.44
C LYS A 213 -13.22 2.28 -9.50
N VAL A 214 -13.94 1.69 -10.44
CA VAL A 214 -13.35 0.84 -11.48
C VAL A 214 -13.64 1.33 -12.90
N ASP A 215 -12.66 1.18 -13.78
CA ASP A 215 -12.77 1.49 -15.21
C ASP A 215 -11.89 0.53 -16.04
N PRO A 216 -12.40 -0.14 -17.08
CA PRO A 216 -13.79 -0.12 -17.56
C PRO A 216 -14.76 -0.76 -16.56
N ALA A 217 -16.07 -0.67 -16.85
CA ALA A 217 -17.07 -1.37 -16.05
C ALA A 217 -16.87 -2.90 -16.17
N PRO A 218 -16.99 -3.67 -15.06
CA PRO A 218 -17.03 -5.12 -15.14
C PRO A 218 -18.30 -5.60 -15.82
N SER A 219 -18.25 -6.78 -16.44
CA SER A 219 -19.45 -7.45 -16.97
C SER A 219 -20.38 -7.88 -15.83
N ARG A 220 -19.83 -8.18 -14.66
CA ARG A 220 -20.59 -8.46 -13.44
C ARG A 220 -19.85 -7.98 -12.20
N MET A 221 -20.55 -7.22 -11.36
CA MET A 221 -20.09 -6.85 -10.02
C MET A 221 -20.99 -7.53 -8.98
N HIS A 222 -20.42 -8.24 -8.00
CA HIS A 222 -21.24 -8.95 -7.00
C HIS A 222 -20.51 -9.18 -5.68
N ASN A 223 -21.30 -9.40 -4.62
CA ASN A 223 -20.79 -9.82 -3.32
C ASN A 223 -20.39 -11.31 -3.38
N LEU A 224 -19.18 -11.61 -2.93
CA LEU A 224 -18.64 -12.95 -2.77
C LEU A 224 -18.24 -13.10 -1.30
N ASP A 225 -19.19 -13.52 -0.47
CA ASP A 225 -19.00 -13.80 0.96
C ASP A 225 -18.42 -12.60 1.74
N GLY A 226 -19.00 -11.41 1.49
CA GLY A 226 -18.57 -10.12 2.06
C GLY A 226 -17.47 -9.42 1.25
N SER A 227 -16.80 -10.14 0.36
CA SER A 227 -15.84 -9.58 -0.60
C SER A 227 -16.54 -9.05 -1.85
N ILE A 228 -15.81 -8.28 -2.66
CA ILE A 228 -16.31 -7.69 -3.91
C ILE A 228 -15.60 -8.34 -5.09
N ALA A 229 -16.36 -9.01 -5.94
CA ALA A 229 -15.87 -9.63 -7.17
C ALA A 229 -16.28 -8.79 -8.38
N LEU A 230 -15.28 -8.34 -9.15
CA LEU A 230 -15.42 -7.60 -10.41
C LEU A 230 -15.02 -8.55 -11.56
N ASP A 231 -16.01 -9.16 -12.20
CA ASP A 231 -15.79 -10.09 -13.30
C ASP A 231 -15.74 -9.36 -14.64
N TYR A 232 -14.82 -9.78 -15.49
CA TYR A 232 -14.69 -9.33 -16.87
C TYR A 232 -14.74 -10.55 -17.77
N ASP A 233 -15.69 -10.51 -18.72
CA ASP A 233 -15.73 -11.48 -19.79
C ASP A 233 -14.75 -11.03 -20.88
N THR A 234 -13.70 -11.82 -21.10
CA THR A 234 -12.73 -11.58 -22.19
C THR A 234 -12.73 -12.69 -23.22
N ALA A 235 -13.70 -13.62 -23.17
CA ALA A 235 -13.75 -14.77 -24.05
C ALA A 235 -13.82 -14.38 -25.54
N GLU A 236 -14.38 -13.20 -25.85
CA GLU A 236 -14.48 -12.66 -27.21
C GLU A 236 -13.47 -11.54 -27.54
N ASN A 237 -12.64 -11.12 -26.58
CA ASN A 237 -11.65 -10.05 -26.80
C ASN A 237 -10.34 -10.63 -27.35
N SER A 238 -9.94 -10.17 -28.53
CA SER A 238 -8.63 -10.47 -29.12
C SER A 238 -7.50 -9.65 -28.49
N ASP A 239 -7.84 -8.55 -27.81
CA ASP A 239 -6.88 -7.60 -27.24
C ASP A 239 -6.73 -7.78 -25.72
N ARG A 240 -5.60 -7.31 -25.19
CA ARG A 240 -5.37 -7.28 -23.74
C ARG A 240 -6.36 -6.32 -23.06
N LEU A 241 -7.05 -6.79 -22.03
CA LEU A 241 -7.91 -5.97 -21.20
C LEU A 241 -7.07 -5.22 -20.16
N THR A 242 -7.15 -3.90 -20.13
CA THR A 242 -6.59 -3.08 -19.04
C THR A 242 -7.70 -2.62 -18.10
N VAL A 243 -7.56 -2.91 -16.81
CA VAL A 243 -8.50 -2.49 -15.75
C VAL A 243 -7.79 -1.57 -14.77
N HIS A 244 -8.43 -0.46 -14.46
CA HIS A 244 -8.02 0.52 -13.47
C HIS A 244 -8.94 0.43 -12.27
N LEU A 245 -8.38 0.16 -11.10
CA LEU A 245 -9.09 0.23 -9.82
C LEU A 245 -8.45 1.32 -8.96
N ARG A 246 -9.25 2.31 -8.56
CA ARG A 246 -8.89 3.25 -7.50
C ARG A 246 -9.60 2.81 -6.23
N VAL A 247 -8.89 2.73 -5.12
CA VAL A 247 -9.48 2.34 -3.83
C VAL A 247 -8.93 3.26 -2.74
N ALA A 248 -9.79 3.76 -1.87
CA ALA A 248 -9.44 4.58 -0.72
C ALA A 248 -10.12 4.06 0.53
N THR A 249 -9.55 4.42 1.67
CA THR A 249 -10.02 3.99 2.98
C THR A 249 -10.26 5.17 3.91
N SER A 250 -10.98 4.91 4.99
CA SER A 250 -11.16 5.82 6.11
C SER A 250 -11.45 5.03 7.38
N PHE A 251 -11.00 5.52 8.54
CA PHE A 251 -11.44 5.01 9.84
C PHE A 251 -12.69 5.75 10.37
N ILE A 252 -13.09 6.85 9.72
CA ILE A 252 -14.19 7.71 10.14
C ILE A 252 -15.53 7.23 9.57
N SER A 253 -15.67 7.20 8.24
CA SER A 253 -16.93 6.85 7.60
C SER A 253 -16.76 6.46 6.13
N ASP A 254 -17.85 5.95 5.56
CA ASP A 254 -17.97 5.70 4.14
C ASP A 254 -17.86 6.97 3.29
N GLU A 255 -18.49 8.07 3.74
CA GLU A 255 -18.43 9.37 3.10
C GLU A 255 -17.01 9.94 3.13
N GLN A 256 -16.30 9.76 4.25
CA GLN A 256 -14.90 10.18 4.36
C GLN A 256 -13.99 9.35 3.44
N ALA A 257 -14.19 8.03 3.34
CA ALA A 257 -13.44 7.20 2.39
C ALA A 257 -13.67 7.65 0.93
N ARG A 258 -14.89 8.09 0.59
CA ARG A 258 -15.18 8.69 -0.72
C ARG A 258 -14.47 10.04 -0.90
N SER A 259 -14.48 10.90 0.12
CA SER A 259 -13.74 12.18 0.11
C SER A 259 -12.25 11.96 -0.13
N ASN A 260 -11.64 11.00 0.57
CA ASN A 260 -10.24 10.62 0.40
C ASN A 260 -9.96 10.14 -1.04
N LEU A 261 -10.85 9.31 -1.62
CA LEU A 261 -10.74 8.84 -3.00
C LEU A 261 -10.77 10.01 -4.01
N ASP A 262 -11.76 10.89 -3.88
CA ASP A 262 -11.97 12.02 -4.78
C ASP A 262 -10.82 13.04 -4.68
N ARG A 263 -10.25 13.23 -3.48
CA ARG A 263 -9.12 14.12 -3.20
C ARG A 263 -7.80 13.58 -3.76
N GLU A 264 -7.47 12.33 -3.48
CA GLU A 264 -6.14 11.78 -3.77
C GLU A 264 -6.03 11.18 -5.18
N LEU A 265 -7.13 10.59 -5.67
CA LEU A 265 -7.21 9.91 -6.96
C LEU A 265 -8.42 10.37 -7.79
N PRO A 266 -8.55 11.69 -8.08
CA PRO A 266 -9.64 12.19 -8.92
C PRO A 266 -9.60 11.55 -10.32
N SER A 267 -10.75 11.55 -11.01
CA SER A 267 -10.93 10.86 -12.30
C SER A 267 -9.90 11.22 -13.38
N GLY A 268 -9.39 12.46 -13.39
CA GLY A 268 -8.36 12.92 -14.34
C GLY A 268 -6.92 12.54 -13.98
N LYS A 269 -6.66 12.05 -12.75
CA LYS A 269 -5.32 11.63 -12.32
C LYS A 269 -5.00 10.26 -12.92
N THR A 270 -3.86 10.17 -13.61
CA THR A 270 -3.43 8.94 -14.31
C THR A 270 -2.57 8.08 -13.40
N PHE A 271 -2.54 6.77 -13.65
CA PHE A 271 -1.72 5.83 -12.87
C PHE A 271 -0.25 6.26 -12.86
N ASP A 272 0.32 6.54 -14.03
CA ASP A 272 1.74 6.88 -14.15
C ASP A 272 2.06 8.22 -13.47
N SER A 273 1.12 9.17 -13.42
CA SER A 273 1.30 10.41 -12.63
C SER A 273 1.42 10.15 -11.13
N VAL A 274 0.65 9.21 -10.58
CA VAL A 274 0.73 8.83 -9.16
C VAL A 274 2.04 8.10 -8.86
N VAL A 275 2.53 7.27 -9.80
CA VAL A 275 3.85 6.63 -9.69
C VAL A 275 4.95 7.69 -9.60
N MET A 276 4.98 8.65 -10.53
CA MET A 276 5.99 9.72 -10.54
C MET A 276 5.92 10.60 -9.28
N GLU A 277 4.71 10.91 -8.80
CA GLU A 277 4.53 11.62 -7.52
C GLU A 277 5.05 10.80 -6.34
N GLY A 278 4.82 9.49 -6.35
CA GLY A 278 5.40 8.48 -5.45
C GLY A 278 6.91 8.56 -5.37
N GLU A 279 7.51 8.44 -6.54
CA GLU A 279 8.94 8.45 -6.74
C GLU A 279 9.56 9.77 -6.26
N ALA A 280 8.96 10.91 -6.63
CA ALA A 280 9.42 12.23 -6.25
C ALA A 280 9.41 12.44 -4.73
N ILE A 281 8.32 12.04 -4.04
CA ILE A 281 8.22 12.16 -2.58
C ILE A 281 9.28 11.33 -1.86
N TRP A 282 9.52 10.09 -2.31
CA TRP A 282 10.57 9.27 -1.69
C TRP A 282 11.98 9.74 -2.02
N ARG A 283 12.22 10.25 -3.24
CA ARG A 283 13.50 10.87 -3.60
C ARG A 283 13.78 12.06 -2.71
N ASP A 284 12.83 12.98 -2.59
CA ASP A 284 12.96 14.16 -1.75
C ASP A 284 13.29 13.76 -0.30
N ARG A 285 12.47 12.86 0.27
CA ARG A 285 12.65 12.38 1.65
C ARG A 285 14.01 11.75 1.91
N LEU A 286 14.47 10.87 1.02
CA LEU A 286 15.74 10.15 1.20
C LEU A 286 16.95 11.01 0.82
N SER A 287 16.76 12.05 0.00
CA SER A 287 17.82 12.98 -0.40
C SER A 287 18.26 13.94 0.71
N VAL A 288 17.59 13.93 1.87
CA VAL A 288 18.00 14.69 3.06
C VAL A 288 19.41 14.28 3.52
N VAL A 289 19.79 13.02 3.31
CA VAL A 289 21.15 12.55 3.57
C VAL A 289 21.74 11.97 2.30
N GLN A 290 22.81 12.61 1.81
CA GLN A 290 23.49 12.22 0.58
C GLN A 290 24.94 11.81 0.86
N PHE A 291 25.42 10.87 0.04
CA PHE A 291 26.81 10.44 0.07
C PHE A 291 27.44 10.64 -1.31
N ASP A 292 28.75 10.86 -1.33
CA ASP A 292 29.54 10.74 -2.54
C ASP A 292 29.60 9.27 -2.95
N GLU A 293 28.79 8.87 -3.94
CA GLU A 293 28.66 7.47 -4.38
C GLU A 293 29.99 6.89 -4.86
N ALA A 294 30.87 7.70 -5.44
CA ALA A 294 32.19 7.26 -5.89
C ALA A 294 33.12 6.87 -4.71
N LYS A 295 32.80 7.31 -3.49
CA LYS A 295 33.56 6.99 -2.26
C LYS A 295 32.91 5.91 -1.41
N GLN A 296 31.72 5.43 -1.76
CA GLN A 296 30.99 4.45 -0.95
C GLN A 296 30.82 3.13 -1.69
N SER A 297 30.80 2.03 -0.93
CA SER A 297 30.43 0.74 -1.52
C SER A 297 28.93 0.67 -1.81
N SER A 298 28.54 -0.01 -2.89
CA SER A 298 27.12 -0.28 -3.17
C SER A 298 26.42 -0.98 -2.00
N ARG A 299 27.13 -1.87 -1.27
CA ARG A 299 26.60 -2.50 -0.06
C ARG A 299 26.26 -1.48 1.02
N PHE A 300 27.15 -0.52 1.27
CA PHE A 300 26.90 0.55 2.25
C PHE A 300 25.67 1.37 1.86
N LEU A 301 25.61 1.85 0.61
CA LEU A 301 24.49 2.67 0.12
C LEU A 301 23.16 1.91 0.20
N ARG A 302 23.15 0.63 -0.22
CA ARG A 302 21.97 -0.24 -0.10
C ARG A 302 21.52 -0.40 1.35
N THR A 303 22.44 -0.72 2.25
CA THR A 303 22.12 -0.85 3.68
C THR A 303 21.59 0.47 4.24
N PHE A 304 22.27 1.59 3.98
CA PHE A 304 21.89 2.89 4.51
C PHE A 304 20.50 3.31 4.03
N TYR A 305 20.27 3.39 2.72
CA TYR A 305 18.99 3.88 2.19
C TYR A 305 17.84 2.91 2.44
N THR A 306 18.11 1.60 2.55
CA THR A 306 17.08 0.64 3.01
C THR A 306 16.69 0.88 4.45
N ASN A 307 17.64 1.12 5.36
CA ASN A 307 17.33 1.44 6.75
C ASN A 307 16.69 2.82 6.88
N PHE A 308 17.16 3.82 6.13
CA PHE A 308 16.53 5.14 6.10
C PHE A 308 15.06 5.00 5.67
N TYR A 309 14.79 4.32 4.55
CA TYR A 309 13.42 3.97 4.14
C TYR A 309 12.57 3.39 5.28
N ARG A 310 13.07 2.37 6.00
CA ARG A 310 12.34 1.73 7.11
C ARG A 310 12.01 2.70 8.25
N THR A 311 12.91 3.63 8.57
CA THR A 311 12.65 4.65 9.61
C THR A 311 11.57 5.66 9.22
N GLN A 312 11.17 5.70 7.95
CA GLN A 312 10.14 6.61 7.45
C GLN A 312 8.77 5.92 7.31
N LEU A 313 8.59 4.72 7.86
CA LEU A 313 7.31 4.00 7.80
C LEU A 313 6.48 4.21 9.08
N PHE A 314 7.13 4.23 10.26
CA PHE A 314 6.45 4.29 11.55
C PHE A 314 7.02 5.41 12.44
N PRO A 315 6.22 6.02 13.33
CA PRO A 315 4.77 5.82 13.53
C PRO A 315 3.95 6.30 12.32
N ARG A 316 2.84 5.63 12.00
CA ARG A 316 1.96 6.13 10.92
C ARG A 316 1.08 7.27 11.40
N LEU A 317 0.71 8.15 10.48
CA LEU A 317 -0.22 9.25 10.72
C LEU A 317 -1.64 8.79 10.39
N LEU A 318 -2.62 9.19 11.22
CA LEU A 318 -4.02 8.77 11.13
C LEU A 318 -4.96 9.90 10.70
N GLY A 319 -4.42 11.09 10.45
CA GLY A 319 -5.15 12.28 10.08
C GLY A 319 -5.73 12.17 8.68
N GLU A 320 -7.04 12.37 8.61
CA GLU A 320 -7.83 12.53 7.41
C GLU A 320 -8.27 14.00 7.30
N TYR A 321 -8.76 14.44 6.14
CA TYR A 321 -9.20 15.82 5.95
C TYR A 321 -10.72 15.91 5.82
N ASP A 322 -11.35 16.75 6.66
CA ASP A 322 -12.78 17.01 6.61
C ASP A 322 -13.19 17.90 5.42
N GLU A 323 -14.47 18.26 5.35
CA GLU A 323 -15.03 19.14 4.30
C GLU A 323 -14.51 20.58 4.36
N GLN A 324 -13.88 21.00 5.46
CA GLN A 324 -13.27 22.32 5.67
C GLN A 324 -11.75 22.28 5.51
N ASP A 325 -11.20 21.19 4.95
CA ASP A 325 -9.77 20.96 4.81
C ASP A 325 -8.99 21.01 6.14
N GLN A 326 -9.67 20.70 7.25
CA GLN A 326 -9.03 20.56 8.55
C GLN A 326 -8.66 19.09 8.79
N VAL A 327 -7.52 18.87 9.44
CA VAL A 327 -7.11 17.53 9.85
C VAL A 327 -8.00 17.06 10.99
N VAL A 328 -8.55 15.86 10.84
CA VAL A 328 -9.36 15.16 11.83
C VAL A 328 -8.93 13.70 11.86
N HIS A 329 -9.18 12.99 12.96
CA HIS A 329 -8.88 11.56 13.06
C HIS A 329 -9.98 10.82 13.82
N TYR A 330 -10.13 9.52 13.52
CA TYR A 330 -10.86 8.61 14.40
C TYR A 330 -9.95 8.19 15.55
N SER A 331 -10.32 8.49 16.81
CA SER A 331 -9.53 8.11 17.98
C SER A 331 -9.70 6.61 18.27
N PRO A 332 -8.64 5.78 18.19
CA PRO A 332 -8.69 4.37 18.56
C PRO A 332 -8.82 4.18 20.08
N TYR A 333 -8.77 5.26 20.88
CA TYR A 333 -8.90 5.19 22.33
C TYR A 333 -10.34 5.39 22.79
N ASN A 334 -11.08 6.31 22.14
CA ASN A 334 -12.41 6.71 22.59
C ASN A 334 -13.53 6.48 21.54
N GLY A 335 -13.18 6.13 20.30
CA GLY A 335 -14.11 5.82 19.22
C GLY A 335 -14.83 7.02 18.61
N ARG A 336 -14.33 8.24 18.83
CA ARG A 336 -14.90 9.49 18.29
C ARG A 336 -13.99 10.10 17.23
N VAL A 337 -14.59 10.92 16.38
CA VAL A 337 -13.84 11.81 15.47
C VAL A 337 -13.38 13.02 16.26
N MET A 338 -12.10 13.33 16.18
CA MET A 338 -11.43 14.41 16.92
C MET A 338 -10.69 15.32 15.95
N PRO A 339 -10.57 16.63 16.23
CA PRO A 339 -9.73 17.52 15.44
C PRO A 339 -8.24 17.24 15.68
N GLY A 340 -7.42 17.55 14.68
CA GLY A 340 -5.97 17.42 14.73
C GLY A 340 -5.46 16.09 14.22
N GLU A 341 -4.14 15.99 14.14
CA GLU A 341 -3.41 14.78 13.76
C GLU A 341 -3.42 13.75 14.90
N LEU A 342 -3.23 12.48 14.57
CA LEU A 342 -2.92 11.42 15.52
C LEU A 342 -1.91 10.47 14.90
N SER A 343 -1.08 9.83 15.71
CA SER A 343 -0.18 8.78 15.24
C SER A 343 -0.34 7.48 16.02
N THR A 344 0.06 6.37 15.40
CA THR A 344 -0.03 5.03 16.00
C THR A 344 1.06 4.11 15.45
N ASP A 345 1.02 2.83 15.85
CA ASP A 345 1.84 1.75 15.33
C ASP A 345 3.34 1.91 15.63
N SER A 346 3.64 2.45 16.83
CA SER A 346 5.00 2.57 17.33
C SER A 346 5.09 2.20 18.80
N GLY A 347 5.89 1.18 19.11
CA GLY A 347 6.27 0.86 20.48
C GLY A 347 7.37 1.81 20.96
N PHE A 348 7.04 2.74 21.86
CA PHE A 348 8.02 3.74 22.28
C PHE A 348 9.28 3.14 22.90
N TRP A 349 9.16 2.03 23.63
CA TRP A 349 10.29 1.30 24.25
C TRP A 349 11.43 0.95 23.27
N ASP A 350 11.10 0.68 22.02
CA ASP A 350 12.05 0.49 20.93
C ASP A 350 12.47 1.84 20.34
N ALA A 351 11.48 2.63 19.91
CA ALA A 351 11.68 3.78 19.04
C ALA A 351 12.34 4.99 19.71
N TYR A 352 12.20 5.19 21.02
CA TYR A 352 12.76 6.35 21.72
C TYR A 352 14.29 6.42 21.64
N ARG A 353 14.94 5.26 21.50
CA ARG A 353 16.41 5.12 21.56
C ARG A 353 17.09 5.74 20.34
N THR A 354 16.46 5.65 19.17
CA THR A 354 17.07 6.02 17.89
C THR A 354 16.09 6.60 16.88
N VAL A 355 14.87 6.08 16.76
CA VAL A 355 13.93 6.47 15.69
C VAL A 355 13.44 7.90 15.86
N TYR A 356 12.93 8.29 17.03
CA TYR A 356 12.46 9.66 17.25
C TYR A 356 13.61 10.69 17.18
N LEU A 357 14.81 10.32 17.63
CA LEU A 357 16.02 11.15 17.47
C LEU A 357 16.46 11.27 16.01
N TRP A 358 16.28 10.23 15.21
CA TRP A 358 16.55 10.27 13.78
C TRP A 358 15.54 11.16 13.06
N ILE A 359 14.24 10.99 13.35
CA ILE A 359 13.16 11.81 12.78
C ILE A 359 13.36 13.29 13.11
N SER A 360 13.79 13.65 14.33
CA SER A 360 14.07 15.06 14.68
C SER A 360 15.14 15.72 13.80
N PHE A 361 16.03 14.91 13.19
CA PHE A 361 17.06 15.38 12.29
C PHE A 361 16.60 15.39 10.82
N VAL A 362 15.94 14.32 10.35
CA VAL A 362 15.63 14.13 8.92
C VAL A 362 14.22 14.51 8.50
N ALA A 363 13.32 14.68 9.47
CA ALA A 363 11.90 14.96 9.26
C ALA A 363 11.29 15.71 10.47
N PRO A 364 11.85 16.85 10.90
CA PRO A 364 11.36 17.58 12.07
C PRO A 364 9.88 17.97 11.94
N GLU A 365 9.40 18.26 10.74
CA GLU A 365 8.00 18.57 10.46
C GLU A 365 7.07 17.38 10.66
N ILE A 366 7.57 16.15 10.50
CA ILE A 366 6.83 14.94 10.86
C ILE A 366 6.84 14.77 12.38
N LEU A 367 7.96 15.03 13.05
CA LEU A 367 8.02 14.96 14.50
C LEU A 367 7.01 15.92 15.16
N ASP A 368 6.87 17.14 14.64
CA ASP A 368 5.86 18.09 15.13
C ASP A 368 4.45 17.48 15.08
N ARG A 369 4.06 16.91 13.93
CA ARG A 369 2.78 16.20 13.75
C ARG A 369 2.62 15.00 14.68
N LEU A 370 3.68 14.21 14.89
CA LEU A 370 3.66 13.07 15.80
C LEU A 370 3.43 13.51 17.26
N LEU A 371 3.96 14.67 17.65
CA LEU A 371 3.85 15.23 19.00
C LEU A 371 2.56 16.01 19.24
N GLU A 372 1.91 16.53 18.19
CA GLU A 372 0.58 17.17 18.28
C GLU A 372 -0.51 16.21 18.76
N GLY A 373 -0.36 14.90 18.51
CA GLY A 373 -1.38 13.87 18.71
C GLY A 373 -1.74 13.55 20.16
N GLU A 374 -1.74 14.50 21.09
CA GLU A 374 -2.32 14.29 22.42
C GLU A 374 -3.84 14.13 22.27
N ASP A 375 -4.42 12.95 22.56
CA ASP A 375 -5.88 12.82 22.75
C ASP A 375 -6.22 13.48 24.09
N PRO A 376 -6.75 14.73 24.10
CA PRO A 376 -6.84 15.54 25.31
C PRO A 376 -7.80 14.95 26.35
N TRP A 377 -8.59 13.94 25.97
CA TRP A 377 -9.64 13.35 26.79
C TRP A 377 -9.26 11.98 27.35
N SER A 378 -8.18 11.35 26.86
CA SER A 378 -7.70 10.05 27.35
C SER A 378 -6.82 10.18 28.60
N GLY A 379 -6.23 11.36 28.84
CA GLY A 379 -5.19 11.55 29.85
C GLY A 379 -3.93 10.71 29.62
N ARG A 380 -3.78 10.14 28.42
CA ARG A 380 -2.65 9.32 28.00
C ARG A 380 -1.93 10.03 26.86
N TRP A 381 -0.62 10.18 27.00
CA TRP A 381 0.24 10.46 25.85
C TRP A 381 0.12 9.29 24.87
N VAL A 382 -0.07 9.59 23.59
CA VAL A 382 -0.38 8.66 22.49
C VAL A 382 0.79 7.77 22.07
N MET A 383 1.74 7.53 22.98
CA MET A 383 2.94 6.72 22.74
C MET A 383 2.89 5.31 23.35
N TRP A 384 1.68 4.76 23.61
CA TRP A 384 1.52 3.44 24.26
C TRP A 384 0.50 2.53 23.57
#